data_AF-A0A7J7JB54-F1
#
_entry.id   AF-A0A7J7JB54-F1
#
_cell.length_a   1.000
_cell.length_b   1.000
_cell.length_c   1.000
_cell.angle_alpha   90.00
_cell.angle_beta   90.00
_cell.angle_gamma   90.00
#
_symmetry.space_group_name_H-M   'P 1'
#
loop_
_entity.id
_entity.type
_entity.pdbx_description
1 polymer ?
#
loop_
_entity_poly.entity_id
_entity_poly.type
_entity_poly.pdbx_seq_one_letter_code
_entity_poly.pdbx_strand_id
1 'polypeptide(L)'
;MMGDLDEKEEQIAKEFLEEINAIRRQSNSSPISWKDAVKFCMARKFDKERAIELQKNHSEVWVRERLININPCREDVRKELVSGKLTILDSRDANGAAIALFTARFHNPLASSRNVTLQSLVYQLDAALDSVETQRNGLVFVYDMTDSKFSNFDYELSAKILDLLKGSFPAKLKKVLIVLAPLWFKAPFKILRLFLKEKLQERVYTVDDIEILQHIAATSLPTHLGGVHTVDHMSWLQRCLLLQRVPDPAMQAFFDKAEPPNYITSKFAAHAANVAAMIGVNKTSHDANHHSHNAHTAPPSNPPSSPPPPSFRAPDTPPPAVPERFADEIPDILSLPPSWKDADPTESVFPSAIENMMTAGEQLQAACTLGKRGLVSEYMKIKSLAHPHSFVNSRLPINGGKNRYSDVLCSDYTRVILDTDSKDAGDYINANHVNSYRQKRGLHLLSGTSS
;
A
#
# COMPACT_ATOMS: atom_id res chain seq x y z
N MET A 1 28.18 -3.44 -22.65
CA MET A 1 27.51 -3.41 -23.97
C MET A 1 26.01 -3.42 -23.70
N MET A 2 25.27 -2.40 -24.17
CA MET A 2 23.80 -2.47 -24.17
C MET A 2 23.41 -3.67 -25.04
N GLY A 3 22.58 -4.58 -24.55
CA GLY A 3 22.30 -5.85 -25.24
C GLY A 3 21.88 -5.61 -26.68
N ASP A 4 22.45 -6.40 -27.58
CA ASP A 4 22.42 -6.15 -29.02
C ASP A 4 20.99 -5.87 -29.51
N LEU A 5 20.82 -4.67 -30.07
CA LEU A 5 19.65 -4.29 -30.86
C LEU A 5 19.78 -4.97 -32.22
N ASP A 6 18.67 -5.39 -32.81
CA ASP A 6 18.71 -5.77 -34.23
C ASP A 6 18.84 -4.53 -35.13
N GLU A 7 19.19 -4.73 -36.40
CA GLU A 7 19.40 -3.63 -37.37
C GLU A 7 18.17 -2.72 -37.49
N LYS A 8 16.96 -3.28 -37.38
CA LYS A 8 15.71 -2.53 -37.49
C LYS A 8 15.46 -1.71 -36.23
N GLU A 9 15.66 -2.28 -35.05
CA GLU A 9 15.58 -1.60 -33.77
C GLU A 9 16.59 -0.44 -33.68
N GLU A 10 17.82 -0.67 -34.17
CA GLU A 10 18.85 0.36 -34.24
C GLU A 10 18.44 1.50 -35.19
N GLN A 11 17.92 1.17 -36.38
CA GLN A 11 17.44 2.17 -37.33
C GLN A 11 16.30 3.01 -36.74
N ILE A 12 15.33 2.39 -36.08
CA ILE A 12 14.22 3.09 -35.42
C ILE A 12 14.73 4.02 -34.31
N ALA A 13 15.69 3.56 -33.50
CA ALA A 13 16.28 4.38 -32.44
C ALA A 13 17.07 5.58 -33.00
N LYS A 14 17.74 5.42 -34.16
CA LYS A 14 18.41 6.53 -34.88
C LYS A 14 17.41 7.57 -35.36
N GLU A 15 16.36 7.15 -36.07
CA GLU A 15 15.31 8.06 -36.55
C GLU A 15 14.62 8.80 -35.39
N PHE A 16 14.29 8.07 -34.32
CA PHE A 16 13.74 8.66 -33.11
C PHE A 16 14.68 9.71 -32.51
N LEU A 17 15.97 9.40 -32.39
CA LEU A 17 16.96 10.30 -31.80
C LEU A 17 17.13 11.58 -32.63
N GLU A 18 17.19 11.45 -33.95
CA GLU A 18 17.29 12.59 -34.87
C GLU A 18 16.08 13.51 -34.75
N GLU A 19 14.88 12.94 -34.76
CA GLU A 19 13.62 13.71 -34.67
C GLU A 19 13.49 14.42 -33.32
N ILE A 20 13.69 13.71 -32.21
CA ILE A 20 13.63 14.32 -30.87
C ILE A 20 14.70 15.40 -30.69
N ASN A 21 15.92 15.19 -31.16
CA ASN A 21 16.96 16.21 -31.06
C ASN A 21 16.72 17.38 -32.02
N ALA A 22 15.99 17.21 -33.12
CA ALA A 22 15.53 18.33 -33.95
C ALA A 22 14.48 19.17 -33.20
N ILE A 23 13.48 18.52 -32.60
CA ILE A 23 12.44 19.19 -31.79
C ILE A 23 13.08 19.94 -30.61
N ARG A 24 14.00 19.30 -29.88
CA ARG A 24 14.67 19.89 -28.71
C ARG A 24 15.54 21.08 -29.08
N ARG A 25 16.20 21.06 -30.24
CA ARG A 25 16.95 22.22 -30.78
C ARG A 25 16.03 23.41 -31.03
N GLN A 26 14.84 23.19 -31.59
CA GLN A 26 13.86 24.27 -31.82
C GLN A 26 13.37 24.89 -30.50
N SER A 27 13.26 24.08 -29.43
CA SER A 27 12.88 24.54 -28.08
C SER A 27 14.07 24.91 -27.18
N ASN A 28 15.26 25.13 -27.76
CA ASN A 28 16.50 25.49 -27.04
C ASN A 28 16.84 24.57 -25.84
N SER A 29 16.51 23.28 -25.96
CA SER A 29 16.75 22.25 -24.96
C SER A 29 17.96 21.38 -25.35
N SER A 30 18.71 20.89 -24.37
CA SER A 30 19.86 20.01 -24.61
C SER A 30 19.44 18.73 -25.34
N PRO A 31 20.25 18.18 -26.28
CA PRO A 31 19.93 16.93 -26.95
C PRO A 31 19.92 15.75 -25.95
N ILE A 32 19.14 14.71 -26.25
CA ILE A 32 19.20 13.44 -25.53
C ILE A 32 20.30 12.54 -26.10
N SER A 33 20.80 11.62 -25.27
CA SER A 33 21.83 10.67 -25.65
C SER A 33 21.26 9.47 -26.42
N TRP A 34 22.12 8.73 -27.13
CA TRP A 34 21.77 7.43 -27.73
C TRP A 34 21.19 6.46 -26.68
N LYS A 35 21.83 6.39 -25.51
CA LYS A 35 21.40 5.56 -24.38
C LYS A 35 19.98 5.89 -23.94
N ASP A 36 19.61 7.16 -23.88
CA ASP A 36 18.25 7.56 -23.51
C ASP A 36 17.26 7.28 -24.64
N ALA A 37 17.64 7.51 -25.90
CA ALA A 37 16.80 7.16 -27.04
C ALA A 37 16.41 5.68 -27.05
N VAL A 38 17.39 4.79 -26.80
CA VAL A 38 17.13 3.34 -26.70
C VAL A 38 16.15 3.02 -25.57
N LYS A 39 16.24 3.67 -24.39
CA LYS A 39 15.28 3.45 -23.28
C LYS A 39 13.85 3.77 -23.72
N PHE A 40 13.64 4.93 -24.35
CA PHE A 40 12.32 5.37 -24.81
C PHE A 40 11.75 4.42 -25.88
N CYS A 41 12.57 4.02 -26.85
CA CYS A 41 12.17 3.07 -27.88
C CYS A 41 11.84 1.70 -27.28
N MET A 42 12.68 1.16 -26.40
CA MET A 42 12.49 -0.15 -25.79
C MET A 42 11.25 -0.22 -24.87
N ALA A 43 10.91 0.89 -24.22
CA ALA A 43 9.67 1.05 -23.45
C ALA A 43 8.39 1.00 -24.30
N ARG A 44 8.53 1.21 -25.62
CA ARG A 44 7.44 1.17 -26.61
C ARG A 44 7.62 0.09 -27.66
N LYS A 45 8.51 -0.88 -27.43
CA LYS A 45 8.79 -1.98 -28.36
C LYS A 45 9.18 -1.46 -29.76
N PHE A 46 9.95 -0.38 -29.80
CA PHE A 46 10.39 0.28 -31.03
C PHE A 46 9.23 0.78 -31.91
N ASP A 47 8.10 1.14 -31.31
CA ASP A 47 7.09 1.98 -31.94
C ASP A 47 7.53 3.45 -31.81
N LYS A 48 7.97 4.04 -32.93
CA LYS A 48 8.61 5.37 -32.97
C LYS A 48 7.67 6.46 -32.49
N GLU A 49 6.45 6.48 -33.02
CA GLU A 49 5.45 7.51 -32.73
C GLU A 49 5.06 7.49 -31.24
N ARG A 50 4.85 6.30 -30.67
CA ARG A 50 4.55 6.15 -29.24
C ARG A 50 5.75 6.43 -28.35
N ALA A 51 6.98 6.19 -28.83
CA ALA A 51 8.19 6.57 -28.12
C ALA A 51 8.32 8.11 -28.07
N ILE A 52 8.00 8.81 -29.16
CA ILE A 52 7.99 10.29 -29.21
C ILE A 52 6.96 10.86 -28.24
N GLU A 53 5.74 10.31 -28.23
CA GLU A 53 4.70 10.71 -27.28
C GLU A 53 5.16 10.51 -25.82
N LEU A 54 5.75 9.35 -25.52
CA LEU A 54 6.32 9.08 -24.19
C LEU A 54 7.42 10.08 -23.83
N GLN A 55 8.33 10.41 -24.75
CA GLN A 55 9.43 11.36 -24.49
C GLN A 55 8.90 12.76 -24.18
N LYS A 56 7.87 13.22 -24.91
CA LYS A 56 7.21 14.50 -24.67
C LYS A 56 6.56 14.53 -23.29
N ASN A 57 5.73 13.52 -22.99
CA ASN A 57 5.07 13.39 -21.69
C ASN A 57 6.06 13.27 -20.52
N HIS A 58 7.17 12.55 -20.73
CA HIS A 58 8.27 12.45 -19.76
C HIS A 58 8.88 13.84 -19.48
N SER A 59 9.22 14.58 -20.53
CA SER A 59 9.84 15.91 -20.40
C SER A 59 8.94 16.89 -19.64
N GLU A 60 7.66 16.91 -19.97
CA GLU A 60 6.67 17.76 -19.28
C GLU A 60 6.54 17.41 -17.79
N VAL A 61 6.42 16.12 -17.47
CA VAL A 61 6.33 15.66 -16.07
C VAL A 61 7.60 15.98 -15.31
N TRP A 62 8.78 15.80 -15.91
CA TRP A 62 10.06 16.06 -15.23
C TRP A 62 10.24 17.53 -14.87
N VAL A 63 9.80 18.44 -15.74
CA VAL A 63 9.80 19.89 -15.45
C VAL A 63 8.75 20.21 -14.39
N ARG A 64 7.49 19.79 -14.60
CA ARG A 64 6.35 20.10 -13.72
C ARG A 64 6.57 19.61 -12.29
N GLU A 65 7.07 18.39 -12.15
CA GLU A 65 7.29 17.73 -10.86
C GLU A 65 8.70 17.95 -10.31
N ARG A 66 9.54 18.80 -10.93
CA ARG A 66 10.91 19.11 -10.49
C ARG A 66 11.78 17.86 -10.29
N LEU A 67 11.78 16.98 -11.29
CA LEU A 67 12.53 15.71 -11.28
C LEU A 67 13.85 15.78 -12.07
N ILE A 68 14.24 16.98 -12.51
CA ILE A 68 15.49 17.23 -13.22
C ILE A 68 16.62 17.43 -12.20
N ASN A 69 17.80 16.83 -12.46
CA ASN A 69 19.02 17.01 -11.66
C ASN A 69 18.81 16.72 -10.16
N ILE A 70 18.19 15.58 -9.85
CA ILE A 70 17.97 15.16 -8.46
C ILE A 70 19.32 14.99 -7.76
N ASN A 71 19.56 15.77 -6.71
CA ASN A 71 20.77 15.66 -5.90
C ASN A 71 20.52 14.69 -4.72
N PRO A 72 21.06 13.47 -4.75
CA PRO A 72 20.87 12.48 -3.69
C PRO A 72 21.57 12.87 -2.37
N CYS A 73 22.53 13.81 -2.42
CA CYS A 73 23.25 14.30 -1.25
C CYS A 73 22.48 15.38 -0.47
N ARG A 74 21.40 15.93 -1.05
CA ARG A 74 20.53 16.90 -0.34
C ARG A 74 19.87 16.20 0.85
N GLU A 75 19.93 16.81 2.03
CA GLU A 75 19.60 16.15 3.29
C GLU A 75 18.20 15.51 3.35
N ASP A 76 17.20 16.18 2.80
CA ASP A 76 15.82 15.70 2.69
C ASP A 76 15.67 14.51 1.72
N VAL A 77 16.31 14.57 0.55
CA VAL A 77 16.31 13.48 -0.44
C VAL A 77 17.07 12.28 0.12
N ARG A 78 18.22 12.52 0.74
CA ARG A 78 19.03 11.50 1.40
C ARG A 78 18.23 10.76 2.46
N LYS A 79 17.51 11.47 3.34
CA LYS A 79 16.62 10.87 4.35
C LYS A 79 15.54 9.99 3.73
N GLU A 80 14.93 10.43 2.64
CA GLU A 80 13.94 9.64 1.91
C GLU A 80 14.57 8.38 1.29
N LEU A 81 15.74 8.50 0.66
CA LEU A 81 16.47 7.37 0.08
C LEU A 81 16.80 6.32 1.15
N VAL A 82 17.43 6.72 2.27
CA VAL A 82 17.87 5.78 3.32
C VAL A 82 16.71 5.19 4.13
N SER A 83 15.49 5.73 4.01
CA SER A 83 14.32 5.19 4.71
C SER A 83 13.94 3.76 4.29
N GLY A 84 14.40 3.31 3.11
CA GLY A 84 14.07 1.98 2.59
C GLY A 84 12.60 1.82 2.17
N LYS A 85 11.82 2.91 2.09
CA LYS A 85 10.40 2.81 1.68
C LYS A 85 10.22 2.42 0.22
N LEU A 86 11.23 2.64 -0.63
CA LEU A 86 11.33 2.05 -1.96
C LEU A 86 12.69 1.37 -2.07
N THR A 87 12.70 0.14 -2.55
CA THR A 87 13.91 -0.61 -2.94
C THR A 87 13.66 -1.31 -4.27
N ILE A 88 14.65 -1.32 -5.16
CA ILE A 88 14.64 -2.22 -6.32
C ILE A 88 15.36 -3.49 -5.90
N LEU A 89 14.65 -4.62 -5.92
CA LEU A 89 15.26 -5.90 -5.54
C LEU A 89 16.32 -6.31 -6.57
N ASP A 90 17.38 -6.96 -6.11
CA ASP A 90 18.41 -7.55 -6.97
C ASP A 90 17.95 -8.89 -7.58
N SER A 91 16.83 -9.43 -7.11
CA SER A 91 16.05 -10.49 -7.76
C SER A 91 15.03 -9.95 -8.77
N ARG A 92 14.46 -10.86 -9.57
CA ARG A 92 13.52 -10.55 -10.67
C ARG A 92 12.28 -11.44 -10.64
N ASP A 93 11.23 -11.01 -11.33
CA ASP A 93 10.08 -11.89 -11.59
C ASP A 93 10.46 -13.03 -12.56
N ALA A 94 9.54 -13.99 -12.75
CA ALA A 94 9.76 -15.13 -13.65
C ALA A 94 10.00 -14.73 -15.12
N ASN A 95 9.68 -13.49 -15.52
CA ASN A 95 9.86 -12.96 -16.86
C ASN A 95 11.08 -12.00 -16.95
N GLY A 96 11.90 -11.92 -15.90
CA GLY A 96 13.07 -11.05 -15.83
C GLY A 96 12.74 -9.56 -15.61
N ALA A 97 11.50 -9.19 -15.29
CA ALA A 97 11.16 -7.83 -14.90
C ALA A 97 11.75 -7.49 -13.53
N ALA A 98 12.27 -6.27 -13.37
CA ALA A 98 12.77 -5.83 -12.08
C ALA A 98 11.60 -5.57 -11.11
N ILE A 99 11.82 -5.85 -9.83
CA ILE A 99 10.80 -5.71 -8.80
C ILE A 99 11.06 -4.42 -8.01
N ALA A 100 10.16 -3.46 -8.13
CA ALA A 100 10.18 -2.22 -7.35
C ALA A 100 9.25 -2.40 -6.14
N LEU A 101 9.82 -2.57 -4.95
CA LEU A 101 9.09 -2.77 -3.70
C LEU A 101 8.94 -1.45 -2.96
N PHE A 102 7.69 -0.99 -2.81
CA PHE A 102 7.34 0.15 -1.96
C PHE A 102 6.66 -0.32 -0.68
N THR A 103 7.28 -0.06 0.47
CA THR A 103 6.78 -0.44 1.80
C THR A 103 6.04 0.73 2.45
N ALA A 104 4.70 0.68 2.43
CA ALA A 104 3.84 1.79 2.82
C ALA A 104 3.99 2.21 4.29
N ARG A 105 4.24 1.26 5.21
CA ARG A 105 4.43 1.58 6.64
C ARG A 105 5.62 2.51 6.92
N PHE A 106 6.59 2.59 6.02
CA PHE A 106 7.74 3.51 6.12
C PHE A 106 7.45 4.90 5.53
N HIS A 107 6.33 5.09 4.84
CA HIS A 107 5.94 6.41 4.34
C HIS A 107 5.28 7.24 5.44
N ASN A 108 5.78 8.46 5.65
CA ASN A 108 5.19 9.43 6.57
C ASN A 108 4.97 10.76 5.81
N PRO A 109 3.72 11.05 5.39
CA PRO A 109 3.38 12.26 4.62
C PRO A 109 3.65 13.57 5.38
N LEU A 110 3.79 13.52 6.71
CA LEU A 110 4.08 14.69 7.55
C LEU A 110 5.58 14.94 7.73
N ALA A 111 6.42 13.93 7.53
CA ALA A 111 7.87 14.04 7.75
C ALA A 111 8.64 14.49 6.50
N SER A 112 8.10 14.24 5.31
CA SER A 112 8.73 14.62 4.06
C SER A 112 7.70 15.12 3.05
N SER A 113 8.11 16.07 2.21
CA SER A 113 7.22 16.55 1.17
C SER A 113 7.05 15.48 0.08
N ARG A 114 5.87 15.50 -0.56
CA ARG A 114 5.57 14.64 -1.72
C ARG A 114 6.60 14.78 -2.83
N ASN A 115 7.11 15.98 -3.06
CA ASN A 115 8.10 16.23 -4.11
C ASN A 115 9.43 15.53 -3.81
N VAL A 116 9.91 15.60 -2.57
CA VAL A 116 11.14 14.93 -2.13
C VAL A 116 10.97 13.41 -2.16
N THR A 117 9.80 12.91 -1.72
CA THR A 117 9.47 11.48 -1.81
C THR A 117 9.48 11.02 -3.27
N LEU A 118 8.83 11.76 -4.17
CA LEU A 118 8.80 11.46 -5.61
C LEU A 118 10.19 11.54 -6.25
N GLN A 119 11.03 12.50 -5.87
CA GLN A 119 12.43 12.58 -6.29
C GLN A 119 13.21 11.32 -5.88
N SER A 120 13.07 10.87 -4.63
CA SER A 120 13.75 9.65 -4.15
C SER A 120 13.29 8.38 -4.88
N LEU A 121 12.00 8.30 -5.23
CA LEU A 121 11.41 7.21 -6.01
C LEU A 121 12.00 7.17 -7.42
N VAL A 122 11.92 8.32 -8.12
CA VAL A 122 12.38 8.46 -9.51
C VAL A 122 13.89 8.25 -9.62
N TYR A 123 14.67 8.74 -8.66
CA TYR A 123 16.11 8.52 -8.62
C TYR A 123 16.49 7.03 -8.69
N GLN A 124 15.80 6.19 -7.89
CA GLN A 124 16.03 4.74 -7.89
C GLN A 124 15.47 4.08 -9.15
N LEU A 125 14.28 4.47 -9.61
CA LEU A 125 13.70 3.92 -10.83
C LEU A 125 14.56 4.22 -12.08
N ASP A 126 15.14 5.42 -12.17
CA ASP A 126 16.06 5.81 -13.24
C ASP A 126 17.33 4.96 -13.21
N ALA A 127 17.88 4.69 -12.02
CA ALA A 127 19.03 3.80 -11.84
C ALA A 127 18.70 2.35 -12.28
N ALA A 128 17.48 1.87 -12.02
CA ALA A 128 17.04 0.55 -12.47
C ALA A 128 17.03 0.39 -13.99
N LEU A 129 16.80 1.49 -14.72
CA LEU A 129 16.86 1.54 -16.18
C LEU A 129 18.28 1.57 -16.74
N ASP A 130 19.33 1.52 -15.91
CA ASP A 130 20.67 1.22 -16.40
C ASP A 130 20.80 -0.24 -16.89
N SER A 131 20.02 -1.15 -16.30
CA SER A 131 19.97 -2.55 -16.70
C SER A 131 19.19 -2.73 -18.01
N VAL A 132 19.85 -3.31 -19.01
CA VAL A 132 19.23 -3.72 -20.29
C VAL A 132 18.09 -4.70 -20.05
N GLU A 133 18.24 -5.62 -19.10
CA GLU A 133 17.21 -6.60 -18.77
C GLU A 133 15.96 -5.91 -18.22
N THR A 134 16.12 -4.87 -17.40
CA THR A 134 14.99 -4.04 -16.93
C THR A 134 14.34 -3.26 -18.07
N GLN A 135 15.11 -2.71 -19.00
CA GLN A 135 14.55 -2.02 -20.19
C GLN A 135 13.75 -3.01 -21.07
N ARG A 136 14.26 -4.23 -21.26
CA ARG A 136 13.64 -5.30 -22.07
C ARG A 136 12.41 -5.88 -21.40
N ASN A 137 12.48 -6.20 -20.12
CA ASN A 137 11.43 -6.95 -19.43
C ASN A 137 10.47 -6.07 -18.62
N GLY A 138 10.86 -4.83 -18.31
CA GLY A 138 10.04 -3.87 -17.60
C GLY A 138 10.11 -3.99 -16.08
N LEU A 139 9.05 -3.52 -15.43
CA LEU A 139 8.93 -3.40 -13.98
C LEU A 139 7.67 -4.10 -13.47
N VAL A 140 7.79 -4.78 -12.33
CA VAL A 140 6.68 -5.13 -11.44
C VAL A 140 6.75 -4.22 -10.24
N PHE A 141 5.68 -3.50 -9.97
CA PHE A 141 5.59 -2.60 -8.80
C PHE A 141 4.83 -3.30 -7.68
N VAL A 142 5.47 -3.50 -6.53
CA VAL A 142 4.86 -4.11 -5.34
C VAL A 142 4.61 -3.00 -4.33
N TYR A 143 3.36 -2.74 -3.99
CA TYR A 143 2.95 -1.82 -2.95
C TYR A 143 2.57 -2.64 -1.71
N ASP A 144 3.56 -2.85 -0.84
CA ASP A 144 3.41 -3.57 0.42
C ASP A 144 2.69 -2.69 1.45
N MET A 145 1.44 -3.04 1.76
CA MET A 145 0.61 -2.35 2.75
C MET A 145 0.59 -3.05 4.11
N THR A 146 1.42 -4.07 4.32
CA THR A 146 1.52 -4.81 5.58
C THR A 146 1.83 -3.85 6.72
N ASP A 147 0.99 -3.88 7.76
CA ASP A 147 1.03 -3.01 8.94
C ASP A 147 0.94 -1.50 8.65
N SER A 148 0.47 -1.12 7.45
CA SER A 148 0.27 0.30 7.11
C SER A 148 -1.00 0.86 7.76
N LYS A 149 -0.90 2.10 8.22
CA LYS A 149 -2.02 2.88 8.80
C LYS A 149 -2.53 3.87 7.77
N PHE A 150 -3.75 4.37 7.98
CA PHE A 150 -4.31 5.44 7.15
C PHE A 150 -3.39 6.69 7.14
N SER A 151 -2.71 6.98 8.25
CA SER A 151 -1.74 8.09 8.33
C SER A 151 -0.51 7.91 7.44
N ASN A 152 -0.21 6.68 7.00
CA ASN A 152 0.86 6.41 6.04
C ASN A 152 0.39 6.60 4.59
N PHE A 153 -0.92 6.70 4.34
CA PHE A 153 -1.44 6.80 2.97
C PHE A 153 -1.40 8.25 2.49
N ASP A 154 -0.78 8.46 1.33
CA ASP A 154 -0.77 9.74 0.62
C ASP A 154 -1.43 9.54 -0.75
N TYR A 155 -2.66 10.02 -0.85
CA TYR A 155 -3.47 9.89 -2.06
C TYR A 155 -2.83 10.63 -3.23
N GLU A 156 -2.37 11.87 -3.02
CA GLU A 156 -1.80 12.68 -4.10
C GLU A 156 -0.47 12.11 -4.59
N LEU A 157 0.38 11.60 -3.68
CA LEU A 157 1.61 10.91 -4.06
C LEU A 157 1.28 9.64 -4.87
N SER A 158 0.30 8.84 -4.41
CA SER A 158 -0.12 7.62 -5.11
C SER A 158 -0.62 7.93 -6.53
N ALA A 159 -1.41 8.99 -6.70
CA ALA A 159 -1.85 9.46 -8.01
C ALA A 159 -0.67 9.89 -8.90
N LYS A 160 0.33 10.61 -8.34
CA LYS A 160 1.53 11.00 -9.09
C LYS A 160 2.38 9.81 -9.52
N ILE A 161 2.58 8.81 -8.66
CA ILE A 161 3.30 7.58 -9.00
C ILE A 161 2.56 6.85 -10.13
N LEU A 162 1.24 6.76 -10.03
CA LEU A 162 0.42 6.11 -11.05
C LEU A 162 0.47 6.84 -12.39
N ASP A 163 0.43 8.17 -12.36
CA ASP A 163 0.58 9.04 -13.54
C ASP A 163 1.95 8.90 -14.19
N LEU A 164 3.00 8.75 -13.39
CA LEU A 164 4.34 8.47 -13.87
C LEU A 164 4.39 7.12 -14.59
N LEU A 165 3.89 6.06 -13.93
CA LEU A 165 3.92 4.69 -14.45
C LEU A 165 2.97 4.45 -15.65
N LYS A 166 1.89 5.22 -15.80
CA LYS A 166 0.91 5.02 -16.89
C LYS A 166 1.37 5.53 -18.25
N GLY A 167 2.31 6.47 -18.32
CA GLY A 167 2.61 7.11 -19.60
C GLY A 167 3.82 8.03 -19.67
N SER A 168 4.46 8.36 -18.56
CA SER A 168 5.58 9.31 -18.55
C SER A 168 6.91 8.67 -18.17
N PHE A 169 6.94 7.47 -17.59
CA PHE A 169 8.17 6.75 -17.28
C PHE A 169 8.62 5.82 -18.42
N PRO A 170 9.90 5.82 -18.83
CA PRO A 170 10.39 5.01 -19.95
C PRO A 170 10.67 3.56 -19.56
N ALA A 171 9.67 2.92 -18.94
CA ALA A 171 9.67 1.49 -18.66
C ALA A 171 8.29 0.88 -18.98
N LYS A 172 8.28 -0.43 -19.17
CA LYS A 172 7.04 -1.20 -19.28
C LYS A 172 6.57 -1.58 -17.88
N LEU A 173 5.46 -1.01 -17.41
CA LEU A 173 4.81 -1.49 -16.20
C LEU A 173 4.08 -2.82 -16.49
N LYS A 174 4.60 -3.93 -15.98
CA LYS A 174 4.05 -5.28 -16.19
C LYS A 174 2.88 -5.56 -15.27
N LYS A 175 3.06 -5.33 -13.96
CA LYS A 175 2.07 -5.55 -12.91
C LYS A 175 2.23 -4.51 -11.81
N VAL A 176 1.13 -4.19 -11.12
CA VAL A 176 1.09 -3.49 -9.84
C VAL A 176 0.43 -4.44 -8.85
N LEU A 177 1.14 -4.87 -7.82
CA LEU A 177 0.64 -5.76 -6.77
C LEU A 177 0.45 -4.96 -5.50
N ILE A 178 -0.78 -4.84 -5.02
CA ILE A 178 -1.15 -4.18 -3.77
C ILE A 178 -1.31 -5.29 -2.73
N VAL A 179 -0.33 -5.43 -1.84
CA VAL A 179 -0.19 -6.60 -0.97
C VAL A 179 -0.73 -6.28 0.42
N LEU A 180 -1.55 -7.18 0.97
CA LEU A 180 -2.13 -7.09 2.32
C LEU A 180 -2.80 -5.72 2.60
N ALA A 181 -3.58 -5.25 1.63
CA ALA A 181 -4.27 -3.97 1.70
C ALA A 181 -5.27 -3.93 2.90
N PRO A 182 -5.14 -2.98 3.84
CA PRO A 182 -6.08 -2.83 4.94
C PRO A 182 -7.49 -2.47 4.46
N LEU A 183 -8.51 -2.78 5.27
CA LEU A 183 -9.92 -2.51 4.92
C LEU A 183 -10.19 -1.04 4.58
N TRP A 184 -9.50 -0.10 5.23
CA TRP A 184 -9.65 1.33 4.96
C TRP A 184 -9.20 1.72 3.54
N PHE A 185 -8.35 0.92 2.88
CA PHE A 185 -7.85 1.20 1.54
C PHE A 185 -8.89 0.95 0.43
N LYS A 186 -9.97 0.22 0.73
CA LYS A 186 -11.04 -0.08 -0.25
C LYS A 186 -11.63 1.18 -0.90
N ALA A 187 -11.87 2.22 -0.11
CA ALA A 187 -12.45 3.48 -0.59
C ALA A 187 -11.46 4.29 -1.47
N PRO A 188 -10.25 4.66 -1.01
CA PRO A 188 -9.30 5.40 -1.84
C PRO A 188 -8.89 4.62 -3.09
N PHE A 189 -8.80 3.28 -3.03
CA PHE A 189 -8.51 2.48 -4.20
C PHE A 189 -9.61 2.58 -5.27
N LYS A 190 -10.89 2.52 -4.88
CA LYS A 190 -11.99 2.74 -5.82
C LYS A 190 -11.89 4.09 -6.52
N ILE A 191 -11.51 5.14 -5.79
CA ILE A 191 -11.32 6.48 -6.35
C ILE A 191 -10.14 6.49 -7.33
N LEU A 192 -8.96 5.98 -6.93
CA LEU A 192 -7.78 5.90 -7.80
C LEU A 192 -8.08 5.10 -9.08
N ARG A 193 -8.86 4.03 -8.96
CA ARG A 193 -9.23 3.17 -10.09
C ARG A 193 -10.09 3.88 -11.14
N LEU A 194 -10.90 4.88 -10.77
CA LEU A 194 -11.69 5.65 -11.74
C LEU A 194 -10.82 6.43 -12.74
N PHE A 195 -9.60 6.79 -12.35
CA PHE A 195 -8.66 7.55 -13.19
C PHE A 195 -7.72 6.66 -14.00
N LEU A 196 -7.81 5.34 -13.82
CA LEU A 196 -7.01 4.37 -14.55
C LEU A 196 -7.67 4.01 -15.89
N LYS A 197 -6.90 4.10 -16.98
CA LYS A 197 -7.31 3.53 -18.26
C LYS A 197 -7.48 2.01 -18.11
N GLU A 198 -8.45 1.43 -18.82
CA GLU A 198 -8.81 0.01 -18.78
C GLU A 198 -7.59 -0.93 -18.83
N LYS A 199 -6.70 -0.72 -19.82
CA LYS A 199 -5.46 -1.49 -20.00
C LYS A 199 -4.49 -1.46 -18.81
N LEU A 200 -4.51 -0.40 -17.99
CA LEU A 200 -3.70 -0.32 -16.79
C LEU A 200 -4.42 -0.97 -15.60
N GLN A 201 -5.76 -0.86 -15.51
CA GLN A 201 -6.54 -1.53 -14.48
C GLN A 201 -6.34 -3.05 -14.51
N GLU A 202 -6.26 -3.65 -15.71
CA GLU A 202 -5.97 -5.09 -15.90
C GLU A 202 -4.62 -5.54 -15.33
N ARG A 203 -3.72 -4.59 -15.04
CA ARG A 203 -2.38 -4.88 -14.49
C ARG A 203 -2.30 -4.65 -12.99
N VAL A 204 -3.35 -4.12 -12.36
CA VAL A 204 -3.38 -3.85 -10.91
C VAL A 204 -4.11 -4.98 -10.20
N TYR A 205 -3.42 -5.64 -9.29
CA TYR A 205 -3.94 -6.75 -8.50
C TYR A 205 -3.86 -6.38 -7.02
N THR A 206 -4.93 -6.64 -6.27
CA THR A 206 -4.89 -6.67 -4.81
C THR A 206 -4.74 -8.12 -4.40
N VAL A 207 -3.72 -8.43 -3.60
CA VAL A 207 -3.35 -9.81 -3.24
C VAL A 207 -3.05 -9.92 -1.74
N ASP A 208 -3.25 -11.11 -1.18
CA ASP A 208 -2.71 -11.46 0.14
C ASP A 208 -1.28 -12.04 0.07
N ASP A 209 -0.79 -12.56 1.20
CA ASP A 209 0.54 -13.14 1.37
C ASP A 209 0.74 -14.49 0.68
N ILE A 210 -0.35 -15.18 0.34
CA ILE A 210 -0.32 -16.45 -0.40
C ILE A 210 -0.46 -16.19 -1.89
N GLU A 211 -1.42 -15.35 -2.27
CA GLU A 211 -1.71 -14.99 -3.66
C GLU A 211 -0.51 -14.32 -4.34
N ILE A 212 0.28 -13.51 -3.62
CA ILE A 212 1.49 -12.89 -4.18
C ILE A 212 2.48 -13.91 -4.77
N LEU A 213 2.56 -15.12 -4.20
CA LEU A 213 3.45 -16.20 -4.67
C LEU A 213 3.04 -16.75 -6.05
N GLN A 214 1.80 -16.52 -6.47
CA GLN A 214 1.33 -16.83 -7.82
C GLN A 214 1.83 -15.81 -8.85
N HIS A 215 2.25 -14.63 -8.40
CA HIS A 215 2.73 -13.54 -9.27
C HIS A 215 4.24 -13.42 -9.31
N ILE A 216 4.94 -13.70 -8.19
CA ILE A 216 6.39 -13.61 -8.04
C ILE A 216 6.86 -14.83 -7.25
N ALA A 217 7.93 -15.50 -7.72
CA ALA A 217 8.48 -16.67 -7.04
C ALA A 217 8.97 -16.34 -5.62
N ALA A 218 8.80 -17.28 -4.68
CA ALA A 218 9.24 -17.14 -3.29
C ALA A 218 10.75 -16.81 -3.16
N THR A 219 11.57 -17.30 -4.09
CA THR A 219 13.02 -17.01 -4.14
C THR A 219 13.35 -15.56 -4.48
N SER A 220 12.41 -14.81 -5.06
CA SER A 220 12.56 -13.40 -5.43
C SER A 220 11.80 -12.45 -4.50
N LEU A 221 11.05 -12.98 -3.53
CA LEU A 221 10.27 -12.18 -2.59
C LEU A 221 10.94 -12.10 -1.22
N PRO A 222 10.84 -10.95 -0.54
CA PRO A 222 11.28 -10.83 0.85
C PRO A 222 10.59 -11.81 1.78
N THR A 223 11.26 -12.18 2.86
CA THR A 223 10.72 -13.09 3.89
C THR A 223 9.39 -12.64 4.50
N HIS A 224 9.22 -11.34 4.73
CA HIS A 224 7.97 -10.79 5.27
C HIS A 224 6.79 -10.80 4.28
N LEU A 225 7.04 -11.10 3.00
CA LEU A 225 6.03 -11.29 1.94
C LEU A 225 5.93 -12.76 1.52
N GLY A 226 6.29 -13.69 2.40
CA GLY A 226 6.19 -15.14 2.16
C GLY A 226 7.34 -15.75 1.33
N GLY A 227 8.39 -14.98 1.03
CA GLY A 227 9.55 -15.47 0.27
C GLY A 227 10.76 -15.87 1.12
N VAL A 228 11.92 -16.00 0.47
CA VAL A 228 13.20 -16.34 1.11
C VAL A 228 14.33 -15.38 0.73
N HIS A 229 14.02 -14.36 -0.08
CA HIS A 229 14.99 -13.38 -0.53
C HIS A 229 15.34 -12.41 0.61
N THR A 230 16.63 -12.11 0.77
CA THR A 230 17.11 -11.13 1.73
C THR A 230 17.31 -9.80 1.02
N VAL A 231 16.62 -8.75 1.48
CA VAL A 231 16.69 -7.43 0.85
C VAL A 231 17.83 -6.63 1.45
N ASP A 232 18.77 -6.20 0.62
CA ASP A 232 19.81 -5.24 0.99
C ASP A 232 19.60 -3.91 0.27
N HIS A 233 18.83 -3.03 0.92
CA HIS A 233 18.53 -1.70 0.41
C HIS A 233 19.78 -0.82 0.29
N MET A 234 20.75 -0.97 1.20
CA MET A 234 21.92 -0.11 1.24
C MET A 234 22.87 -0.43 0.08
N SER A 235 23.06 -1.70 -0.24
CA SER A 235 23.79 -2.14 -1.44
C SER A 235 23.14 -1.59 -2.72
N TRP A 236 21.80 -1.57 -2.80
CA TRP A 236 21.08 -0.97 -3.92
C TRP A 236 21.33 0.54 -4.05
N LEU A 237 21.26 1.29 -2.94
CA LEU A 237 21.55 2.73 -2.95
C LEU A 237 23.01 3.02 -3.35
N GLN A 238 23.96 2.23 -2.86
CA GLN A 238 25.37 2.37 -3.24
C GLN A 238 25.55 2.19 -4.75
N ARG A 239 24.88 1.20 -5.33
CA ARG A 239 24.86 1.00 -6.79
C ARG A 239 24.27 2.20 -7.54
N CYS A 240 23.19 2.79 -7.04
CA CYS A 240 22.58 3.98 -7.66
C CYS A 240 23.60 5.14 -7.75
N LEU A 241 24.37 5.38 -6.69
CA LEU A 241 25.37 6.45 -6.64
C LEU A 241 26.53 6.22 -7.60
N LEU A 242 27.00 4.97 -7.69
CA LEU A 242 28.04 4.57 -8.65
C LEU A 242 27.58 4.79 -10.10
N LEU A 243 26.34 4.42 -10.42
CA LEU A 243 25.76 4.58 -11.76
C LEU A 243 25.59 6.05 -12.16
N GLN A 244 25.24 6.91 -11.19
CA GLN A 244 25.07 8.34 -11.44
C GLN A 244 26.38 9.13 -11.35
N ARG A 245 27.52 8.47 -11.13
CA ARG A 245 28.85 9.08 -11.03
C ARG A 245 28.85 10.30 -10.11
N VAL A 246 28.26 10.15 -8.93
CA VAL A 246 28.34 11.14 -7.85
C VAL A 246 29.47 10.70 -6.91
N PRO A 247 30.74 11.09 -7.14
CA PRO A 247 31.81 10.88 -6.18
C PRO A 247 31.64 11.89 -5.05
N ASP A 248 30.88 11.54 -4.01
CA ASP A 248 30.80 12.35 -2.80
C ASP A 248 31.41 11.60 -1.61
N PRO A 249 32.57 12.05 -1.09
CA PRO A 249 33.20 11.49 0.10
C PRO A 249 32.28 11.47 1.33
N ALA A 250 31.32 12.39 1.46
CA ALA A 250 30.38 12.42 2.57
C ALA A 250 29.32 11.33 2.48
N MET A 251 28.88 11.00 1.26
CA MET A 251 27.99 9.85 1.03
C MET A 251 28.75 8.54 1.19
N GLN A 252 29.95 8.42 0.61
CA GLN A 252 30.81 7.24 0.79
C GLN A 252 31.05 6.96 2.28
N ALA A 253 31.45 7.99 3.05
CA ALA A 253 31.64 7.90 4.49
C ALA A 253 30.35 7.64 5.28
N PHE A 254 29.17 7.99 4.75
CA PHE A 254 27.89 7.62 5.33
C PHE A 254 27.59 6.13 5.09
N PHE A 255 27.78 5.61 3.88
CA PHE A 255 27.60 4.17 3.59
C PHE A 255 28.59 3.30 4.36
N ASP A 256 29.84 3.74 4.49
CA ASP A 256 30.88 3.03 5.26
C ASP A 256 30.56 2.99 6.77
N LYS A 257 29.69 3.89 7.26
CA LYS A 257 29.27 4.00 8.67
C LYS A 257 27.83 3.55 8.95
N ALA A 258 27.02 3.34 7.91
CA ALA A 258 25.62 2.99 8.07
C ALA A 258 25.54 1.50 8.41
N GLU A 259 25.23 1.18 9.67
CA GLU A 259 24.79 -0.16 10.00
C GLU A 259 23.46 -0.46 9.29
N PRO A 260 23.27 -1.66 8.74
CA PRO A 260 22.01 -2.04 8.13
C PRO A 260 20.88 -1.84 9.15
N PRO A 261 19.72 -1.27 8.76
CA PRO A 261 18.58 -1.17 9.64
C PRO A 261 18.22 -2.58 10.15
N ASN A 262 18.36 -2.82 11.46
CA ASN A 262 17.85 -4.02 12.13
C ASN A 262 16.31 -4.02 12.09
N TYR A 263 15.73 -4.30 10.92
CA TYR A 263 14.30 -4.62 10.76
C TYR A 263 14.14 -6.10 10.52
N ILE A 264 14.57 -6.91 11.48
CA ILE A 264 14.02 -8.25 11.68
C ILE A 264 13.67 -8.35 13.16
N THR A 265 12.46 -7.92 13.52
CA THR A 265 11.90 -8.27 14.82
C THR A 265 11.65 -9.78 14.86
N SER A 266 11.94 -10.37 16.01
CA SER A 266 12.00 -11.80 16.35
C SER A 266 10.77 -12.65 16.01
N LYS A 267 9.70 -12.08 15.46
CA LYS A 267 8.48 -12.81 15.05
C LYS A 267 8.58 -13.49 13.68
N PHE A 268 9.48 -13.05 12.79
CA PHE A 268 9.56 -13.60 11.42
C PHE A 268 10.63 -14.69 11.25
N ALA A 269 11.59 -14.81 12.18
CA ALA A 269 12.63 -15.84 12.13
C ALA A 269 12.04 -17.26 12.25
N ALA A 270 11.00 -17.44 13.07
CA ALA A 270 10.33 -18.73 13.24
C ALA A 270 9.53 -19.15 12.00
N HIS A 271 8.92 -18.20 11.29
CA HIS A 271 8.14 -18.49 10.08
C HIS A 271 9.06 -18.79 8.88
N ALA A 272 10.14 -18.02 8.70
CA ALA A 272 11.13 -18.28 7.66
C ALA A 272 11.85 -19.63 7.84
N ALA A 273 12.11 -20.05 9.09
CA ALA A 273 12.66 -21.38 9.39
C ALA A 273 11.69 -22.52 8.99
N ASN A 274 10.39 -22.33 9.20
CA ASN A 274 9.37 -23.31 8.82
C ASN A 274 9.19 -23.42 7.30
N VAL A 275 9.24 -22.29 6.57
CA VAL A 275 9.15 -22.29 5.09
C VAL A 275 10.42 -22.89 4.46
N ALA A 276 11.61 -22.59 4.99
CA ALA A 276 12.86 -23.20 4.52
C ALA A 276 12.90 -24.72 4.74
N ALA A 277 12.32 -25.20 5.85
CA ALA A 277 12.16 -26.63 6.13
C ALA A 277 11.14 -27.31 5.19
N MET A 278 10.09 -26.60 4.77
CA MET A 278 9.08 -27.10 3.82
C MET A 278 9.60 -27.20 2.37
N ILE A 279 10.51 -26.32 1.95
CA ILE A 279 11.00 -26.26 0.56
C ILE A 279 12.27 -27.11 0.35
N GLY A 280 12.82 -27.74 1.40
CA GLY A 280 13.94 -28.69 1.27
C GLY A 280 15.27 -28.05 0.85
N VAL A 281 15.48 -26.76 1.15
CA VAL A 281 16.75 -26.07 0.84
C VAL A 281 17.78 -26.41 1.91
N ASN A 282 18.49 -27.52 1.75
CA ASN A 282 19.69 -27.80 2.54
C ASN A 282 20.81 -26.85 2.10
N LYS A 283 21.22 -25.94 3.00
CA LYS A 283 22.49 -25.21 2.86
C LYS A 283 23.64 -26.20 3.00
N THR A 284 24.25 -26.60 1.88
CA THR A 284 25.57 -27.22 1.88
C THR A 284 26.61 -26.13 2.16
N SER A 285 27.21 -26.20 3.34
CA SER A 285 28.39 -25.43 3.76
C SER A 285 29.63 -25.91 3.01
N HIS A 286 30.43 -24.97 2.49
CA HIS A 286 31.84 -25.20 2.16
C HIS A 286 32.73 -24.38 3.08
N ASP A 287 33.80 -25.04 3.52
CA ASP A 287 34.75 -24.72 4.59
C ASP A 287 35.57 -23.44 4.40
N ALA A 288 36.02 -22.88 5.53
CA ALA A 288 37.43 -22.49 5.70
C ALA A 288 37.83 -22.46 7.19
N ASN A 289 38.79 -23.32 7.51
CA ASN A 289 39.53 -23.41 8.78
C ASN A 289 40.30 -22.12 9.11
N HIS A 290 40.29 -21.71 10.38
CA HIS A 290 41.51 -21.22 11.05
C HIS A 290 41.42 -21.41 12.57
N HIS A 291 42.42 -22.12 13.12
CA HIS A 291 42.67 -22.30 14.56
C HIS A 291 43.23 -21.02 15.21
N SER A 292 42.80 -20.69 16.43
CA SER A 292 43.71 -20.56 17.60
C SER A 292 42.97 -20.35 18.94
N HIS A 293 43.26 -21.25 19.89
CA HIS A 293 43.45 -21.09 21.34
C HIS A 293 42.47 -20.34 22.28
N ASN A 294 41.86 -21.15 23.16
CA ASN A 294 41.70 -21.05 24.62
C ASN A 294 41.38 -19.71 25.31
N ALA A 295 40.21 -19.67 25.97
CA ALA A 295 40.12 -19.45 27.43
C ALA A 295 38.74 -19.88 27.97
N HIS A 296 38.77 -20.60 29.09
CA HIS A 296 37.62 -21.03 29.88
C HIS A 296 36.95 -19.85 30.59
N THR A 297 35.62 -19.73 30.47
CA THR A 297 34.74 -19.12 31.49
C THR A 297 33.34 -19.72 31.41
N ALA A 298 32.80 -20.10 32.57
CA ALA A 298 31.50 -20.72 32.77
C ALA A 298 30.33 -19.74 32.50
N PRO A 299 29.12 -20.22 32.12
CA PRO A 299 28.00 -19.35 31.80
C PRO A 299 27.20 -18.96 33.06
N PRO A 300 26.58 -17.76 33.11
CA PRO A 300 25.57 -17.46 34.12
C PRO A 300 24.22 -18.09 33.73
N SER A 301 23.53 -18.56 34.77
CA SER A 301 22.21 -19.20 34.80
C SER A 301 21.07 -18.38 34.16
N ASN A 302 20.29 -19.01 33.29
CA ASN A 302 18.98 -18.51 32.83
C ASN A 302 17.91 -18.65 33.94
N PRO A 303 16.96 -17.69 34.08
CA PRO A 303 15.79 -17.84 34.95
C PRO A 303 14.76 -18.84 34.37
N PRO A 304 13.86 -19.40 35.20
CA PRO A 304 13.03 -20.54 34.81
C PRO A 304 11.94 -20.18 33.79
N SER A 305 11.80 -21.04 32.79
CA SER A 305 10.79 -21.04 31.74
C SER A 305 9.38 -21.29 32.29
N SER A 306 8.42 -20.45 31.89
CA SER A 306 6.97 -20.70 32.04
C SER A 306 6.52 -21.91 31.19
N PRO A 307 5.52 -22.68 31.65
CA PRO A 307 5.04 -23.86 30.94
C PRO A 307 4.28 -23.48 29.65
N PRO A 308 4.27 -24.34 28.62
CA PRO A 308 3.59 -24.07 27.36
C PRO A 308 2.06 -24.16 27.53
N PRO A 309 1.28 -23.41 26.74
CA PRO A 309 -0.18 -23.56 26.69
C PRO A 309 -0.57 -24.93 26.06
N PRO A 310 -1.73 -25.50 26.43
CA PRO A 310 -2.16 -26.81 25.96
C PRO A 310 -2.40 -26.84 24.44
N SER A 311 -1.94 -27.92 23.79
CA SER A 311 -2.14 -28.13 22.35
C SER A 311 -3.60 -28.41 22.04
N PHE A 312 -4.23 -27.55 21.24
CA PHE A 312 -5.48 -27.90 20.56
C PHE A 312 -5.13 -28.74 19.33
N ARG A 313 -5.52 -30.02 19.37
CA ARG A 313 -5.47 -30.93 18.21
C ARG A 313 -6.63 -30.58 17.28
N ALA A 314 -6.34 -30.24 16.03
CA ALA A 314 -7.37 -30.02 15.02
C ALA A 314 -8.14 -31.33 14.75
N PRO A 315 -9.47 -31.30 14.48
CA PRO A 315 -10.21 -32.47 14.05
C PRO A 315 -9.80 -32.87 12.61
N ASP A 316 -9.53 -34.16 12.39
CA ASP A 316 -9.12 -34.75 11.10
C ASP A 316 -10.27 -34.91 10.08
N THR A 317 -11.20 -33.97 10.01
CA THR A 317 -12.29 -34.00 9.01
C THR A 317 -12.52 -32.63 8.39
N PRO A 318 -12.49 -32.49 7.05
CA PRO A 318 -12.83 -31.23 6.40
C PRO A 318 -14.31 -30.89 6.63
N PRO A 319 -14.67 -29.60 6.72
CA PRO A 319 -16.07 -29.20 6.80
C PRO A 319 -16.79 -29.56 5.48
N PRO A 320 -18.06 -29.99 5.54
CA PRO A 320 -18.82 -30.29 4.33
C PRO A 320 -19.06 -29.02 3.52
N ALA A 321 -19.06 -29.16 2.19
CA ALA A 321 -19.36 -28.07 1.27
C ALA A 321 -20.74 -27.46 1.54
N VAL A 322 -20.83 -26.14 1.56
CA VAL A 322 -22.09 -25.39 1.68
C VAL A 322 -22.90 -25.61 0.40
N PRO A 323 -24.14 -26.13 0.47
CA PRO A 323 -25.01 -26.19 -0.70
C PRO A 323 -25.42 -24.78 -1.15
N GLU A 324 -25.32 -24.50 -2.45
CA GLU A 324 -25.97 -23.34 -3.08
C GLU A 324 -27.49 -23.46 -2.95
N ARG A 325 -28.08 -23.01 -1.83
CA ARG A 325 -29.52 -22.74 -1.65
C ARG A 325 -29.80 -22.10 -0.28
N PHE A 326 -29.42 -20.82 -0.09
CA PHE A 326 -29.90 -20.00 1.03
C PHE A 326 -29.97 -18.51 0.63
N ALA A 327 -30.56 -18.21 -0.53
CA ALA A 327 -30.87 -16.83 -0.92
C ALA A 327 -32.31 -16.42 -0.56
N ASP A 328 -33.17 -17.35 -0.14
CA ASP A 328 -34.54 -17.09 0.26
C ASP A 328 -34.76 -17.71 1.64
N GLU A 329 -35.36 -16.93 2.56
CA GLU A 329 -35.56 -17.19 4.00
C GLU A 329 -34.41 -16.77 4.94
N ILE A 330 -34.35 -15.45 5.20
CA ILE A 330 -33.81 -14.94 6.48
C ILE A 330 -34.91 -15.16 7.52
N PRO A 331 -34.73 -15.98 8.57
CA PRO A 331 -35.70 -16.06 9.65
C PRO A 331 -35.70 -14.74 10.41
N ASP A 332 -36.89 -14.22 10.72
CA ASP A 332 -37.12 -13.05 11.59
C ASP A 332 -36.53 -13.29 13.00
N ILE A 333 -35.21 -13.11 13.16
CA ILE A 333 -34.49 -13.32 14.44
C ILE A 333 -34.23 -11.99 15.17
N LEU A 334 -34.64 -10.85 14.61
CA LEU A 334 -34.40 -9.54 15.21
C LEU A 334 -35.73 -8.82 15.47
N SER A 335 -36.22 -8.93 16.70
CA SER A 335 -37.44 -8.24 17.13
C SER A 335 -37.23 -6.72 17.15
N LEU A 336 -38.02 -5.99 16.36
CA LEU A 336 -38.07 -4.53 16.39
C LEU A 336 -38.64 -4.04 17.75
N PRO A 337 -38.15 -2.91 18.30
CA PRO A 337 -38.67 -2.34 19.52
C PRO A 337 -40.16 -1.96 19.37
N PRO A 338 -40.97 -2.01 20.46
CA PRO A 338 -42.42 -1.75 20.42
C PRO A 338 -42.79 -0.40 19.80
N SER A 339 -41.96 0.63 19.97
CA SER A 339 -42.19 1.99 19.45
C SER A 339 -42.19 2.11 17.92
N TRP A 340 -41.75 1.08 17.20
CA TRP A 340 -41.71 1.04 15.73
C TRP A 340 -42.83 0.19 15.12
N LYS A 341 -43.66 -0.46 15.94
CA LYS A 341 -44.83 -1.21 15.45
C LYS A 341 -45.98 -0.27 15.04
N ASP A 342 -46.02 0.92 15.62
CA ASP A 342 -47.08 1.92 15.43
C ASP A 342 -46.62 3.22 14.74
N ALA A 343 -45.36 3.30 14.30
CA ALA A 343 -44.82 4.50 13.67
C ALA A 343 -45.37 4.67 12.23
N ASP A 344 -46.03 5.80 11.97
CA ASP A 344 -46.49 6.19 10.64
C ASP A 344 -45.29 6.21 9.65
N PRO A 345 -45.31 5.43 8.56
CA PRO A 345 -44.21 5.36 7.60
C PRO A 345 -43.95 6.68 6.84
N THR A 346 -44.78 7.71 7.05
CA THR A 346 -44.61 9.05 6.47
C THR A 346 -44.00 10.08 7.42
N GLU A 347 -43.87 9.79 8.71
CA GLU A 347 -43.11 10.64 9.65
C GLU A 347 -41.60 10.39 9.48
N SER A 348 -41.03 10.98 8.43
CA SER A 348 -39.60 11.26 8.42
C SER A 348 -39.32 12.23 9.58
N VAL A 349 -38.49 11.84 10.54
CA VAL A 349 -38.09 12.69 11.69
C VAL A 349 -37.36 13.97 11.25
N PHE A 350 -36.99 14.09 9.97
CA PHE A 350 -36.43 15.31 9.38
C PHE A 350 -36.94 15.55 7.94
N PRO A 351 -38.18 16.01 7.75
CA PRO A 351 -38.71 16.30 6.41
C PRO A 351 -37.90 17.39 5.70
N SER A 352 -37.28 18.30 6.45
CA SER A 352 -36.50 19.44 5.94
C SER A 352 -35.05 19.13 5.57
N ALA A 353 -34.54 17.92 5.86
CA ALA A 353 -33.13 17.59 5.64
C ALA A 353 -32.85 17.19 4.18
N ILE A 354 -33.83 16.62 3.47
CA ILE A 354 -33.68 16.18 2.08
C ILE A 354 -33.70 17.39 1.11
N GLU A 355 -34.49 18.42 1.40
CA GLU A 355 -34.57 19.64 0.57
C GLU A 355 -33.30 20.51 0.62
N ASN A 356 -32.41 20.29 1.60
CA ASN A 356 -31.18 21.07 1.80
C ASN A 356 -29.89 20.24 1.74
N MET A 357 -29.92 19.01 1.19
CA MET A 357 -28.70 18.20 1.07
C MET A 357 -27.78 18.80 0.00
N MET A 358 -26.65 19.35 0.44
CA MET A 358 -25.56 19.75 -0.43
C MET A 358 -25.06 18.54 -1.22
N THR A 359 -24.82 18.73 -2.52
CA THR A 359 -24.11 17.75 -3.34
C THR A 359 -22.68 17.53 -2.79
N ALA A 360 -22.07 16.39 -3.13
CA ALA A 360 -20.69 16.12 -2.72
C ALA A 360 -19.70 17.22 -3.15
N GLY A 361 -19.95 17.88 -4.29
CA GLY A 361 -19.15 19.02 -4.76
C GLY A 361 -19.34 20.27 -3.91
N GLU A 362 -20.57 20.59 -3.53
CA GLU A 362 -20.89 21.73 -2.67
C GLU A 362 -20.35 21.54 -1.25
N GLN A 363 -20.39 20.32 -0.72
CA GLN A 363 -19.79 19.98 0.57
C GLN A 363 -18.27 20.17 0.55
N LEU A 364 -17.61 19.79 -0.54
CA LEU A 364 -16.16 19.97 -0.69
C LEU A 364 -15.78 21.46 -0.79
N GLN A 365 -16.55 22.26 -1.54
CA GLN A 365 -16.37 23.71 -1.66
C GLN A 365 -16.58 24.41 -0.31
N ALA A 366 -17.62 24.02 0.43
CA ALA A 366 -17.91 24.55 1.76
C ALA A 366 -16.81 24.20 2.77
N ALA A 367 -16.34 22.95 2.78
CA ALA A 367 -15.24 22.51 3.65
C ALA A 367 -13.92 23.25 3.34
N CYS A 368 -13.62 23.51 2.06
CA CYS A 368 -12.46 24.30 1.65
C CYS A 368 -12.59 25.77 2.12
N THR A 369 -13.80 26.33 2.10
CA THR A 369 -14.08 27.72 2.50
C THR A 369 -14.03 27.89 4.03
N LEU A 370 -14.60 26.95 4.79
CA LEU A 370 -14.63 26.97 6.25
C LEU A 370 -13.25 26.69 6.87
N GLY A 371 -12.45 25.85 6.21
CA GLY A 371 -11.16 25.39 6.71
C GLY A 371 -11.25 24.64 8.05
N LYS A 372 -10.10 24.22 8.58
CA LYS A 372 -10.04 23.38 9.79
C LYS A 372 -10.70 24.02 11.02
N ARG A 373 -10.53 25.33 11.21
CA ARG A 373 -11.14 26.06 12.35
C ARG A 373 -12.66 26.16 12.22
N GLY A 374 -13.17 26.42 11.02
CA GLY A 374 -14.62 26.49 10.77
C GLY A 374 -15.29 25.14 11.00
N LEU A 375 -14.70 24.06 10.46
CA LEU A 375 -15.21 22.69 10.64
C LEU A 375 -15.21 22.25 12.10
N VAL A 376 -14.17 22.60 12.88
CA VAL A 376 -14.14 22.30 14.32
C VAL A 376 -15.22 23.08 15.07
N SER A 377 -15.44 24.35 14.72
CA SER A 377 -16.49 25.17 15.31
C SER A 377 -17.89 24.59 15.02
N GLU A 378 -18.12 24.17 13.77
CA GLU A 378 -19.37 23.54 13.35
C GLU A 378 -19.60 22.19 14.05
N TYR A 379 -18.55 21.36 14.15
CA TYR A 379 -18.60 20.11 14.93
C TYR A 379 -18.95 20.37 16.40
N MET A 380 -18.33 21.38 17.04
CA MET A 380 -18.63 21.73 18.43
C MET A 380 -20.06 22.25 18.59
N LYS A 381 -20.56 23.00 17.60
CA LYS A 381 -21.96 23.45 17.57
C LYS A 381 -22.90 22.25 17.49
N ILE A 382 -22.68 21.32 16.56
CA ILE A 382 -23.47 20.08 16.42
C ILE A 382 -23.40 19.24 17.71
N LYS A 383 -22.21 19.09 18.28
CA LYS A 383 -22.00 18.36 19.55
C LYS A 383 -22.75 19.00 20.72
N SER A 384 -22.93 20.32 20.70
CA SER A 384 -23.68 21.06 21.72
C SER A 384 -25.20 21.03 21.51
N LEU A 385 -25.70 20.62 20.35
CA LEU A 385 -27.12 20.46 20.11
C LEU A 385 -27.66 19.33 20.99
N ALA A 386 -28.78 19.59 21.68
CA ALA A 386 -29.50 18.57 22.42
C ALA A 386 -29.98 17.50 21.43
N HIS A 387 -29.47 16.28 21.54
CA HIS A 387 -29.91 15.17 20.71
C HIS A 387 -31.26 14.69 21.26
N PRO A 388 -32.31 14.53 20.43
CA PRO A 388 -33.63 14.08 20.88
C PRO A 388 -33.67 12.61 21.33
N HIS A 389 -32.53 11.91 21.30
CA HIS A 389 -32.44 10.49 21.59
C HIS A 389 -31.72 10.22 22.91
N SER A 390 -32.26 9.27 23.67
CA SER A 390 -31.65 8.74 24.89
C SER A 390 -30.50 7.77 24.56
N PHE A 391 -29.48 7.70 25.42
CA PHE A 391 -28.31 6.83 25.30
C PHE A 391 -28.05 6.00 26.57
N VAL A 392 -29.09 5.75 27.36
CA VAL A 392 -29.03 5.12 28.68
C VAL A 392 -28.42 3.72 28.57
N ASN A 393 -28.88 2.87 27.65
CA ASN A 393 -28.38 1.49 27.54
C ASN A 393 -26.91 1.46 27.12
N SER A 394 -26.51 2.37 26.21
CA SER A 394 -25.13 2.51 25.77
C SER A 394 -24.19 2.98 26.88
N ARG A 395 -24.72 3.68 27.89
CA ARG A 395 -23.96 4.24 29.02
C ARG A 395 -23.99 3.36 30.28
N LEU A 396 -24.74 2.27 30.29
CA LEU A 396 -24.76 1.34 31.42
C LEU A 396 -23.35 0.77 31.64
N PRO A 397 -22.82 0.73 32.88
CA PRO A 397 -21.47 0.23 33.16
C PRO A 397 -21.20 -1.17 32.59
N ILE A 398 -22.20 -2.07 32.66
CA ILE A 398 -22.12 -3.44 32.12
C ILE A 398 -21.93 -3.50 30.60
N ASN A 399 -22.38 -2.46 29.88
CA ASN A 399 -22.31 -2.36 28.43
C ASN A 399 -21.09 -1.56 27.95
N GLY A 400 -20.39 -0.87 28.85
CA GLY A 400 -19.21 -0.06 28.51
C GLY A 400 -18.13 -0.89 27.79
N GLY A 401 -17.89 -2.11 28.24
CA GLY A 401 -16.94 -3.04 27.60
C GLY A 401 -17.38 -3.59 26.24
N LYS A 402 -18.67 -3.45 25.90
CA LYS A 402 -19.24 -3.85 24.60
C LYS A 402 -19.16 -2.72 23.56
N ASN A 403 -18.71 -1.53 23.96
CA ASN A 403 -18.51 -0.38 23.08
C ASN A 403 -17.05 -0.30 22.66
N ARG A 404 -16.78 -0.38 21.35
CA ARG A 404 -15.41 -0.21 20.83
C ARG A 404 -14.86 1.21 21.02
N TYR A 405 -15.75 2.21 21.03
CA TYR A 405 -15.41 3.62 21.22
C TYR A 405 -16.27 4.22 22.33
N SER A 406 -15.66 4.93 23.27
CA SER A 406 -16.35 5.53 24.42
C SER A 406 -17.20 6.76 24.05
N ASP A 407 -16.91 7.37 22.92
CA ASP A 407 -17.55 8.59 22.39
C ASP A 407 -18.55 8.31 21.27
N VAL A 408 -18.70 7.05 20.84
CA VAL A 408 -19.70 6.62 19.86
C VAL A 408 -20.79 5.84 20.59
N LEU A 409 -21.89 6.53 20.90
CA LEU A 409 -23.00 6.00 21.68
C LEU A 409 -24.12 5.47 20.79
N CYS A 410 -24.63 4.31 21.17
CA CYS A 410 -25.81 3.72 20.53
C CYS A 410 -27.08 4.43 21.02
N SER A 411 -27.91 4.90 20.09
CA SER A 411 -29.21 5.49 20.42
C SER A 411 -30.16 4.42 20.95
N ASP A 412 -30.81 4.67 22.08
CA ASP A 412 -31.80 3.74 22.67
C ASP A 412 -33.01 3.54 21.74
N TYR A 413 -33.33 4.53 20.90
CA TYR A 413 -34.53 4.53 20.08
C TYR A 413 -34.44 3.59 18.86
N THR A 414 -33.23 3.41 18.32
CA THR A 414 -32.97 2.56 17.15
C THR A 414 -32.04 1.41 17.46
N ARG A 415 -31.69 1.14 18.72
CA ARG A 415 -30.73 0.10 19.05
C ARG A 415 -31.20 -1.26 18.55
N VAL A 416 -30.24 -2.07 18.13
CA VAL A 416 -30.48 -3.50 17.88
C VAL A 416 -30.60 -4.19 19.24
N ILE A 417 -31.67 -4.95 19.41
CA ILE A 417 -31.94 -5.74 20.61
C ILE A 417 -31.69 -7.21 20.25
N LEU A 418 -30.75 -7.85 20.95
CA LEU A 418 -30.47 -9.27 20.76
C LEU A 418 -31.50 -10.09 21.54
N ASP A 419 -32.05 -11.12 20.89
CA ASP A 419 -32.84 -12.13 21.56
C ASP A 419 -31.90 -13.19 22.15
N THR A 420 -31.80 -13.25 23.48
CA THR A 420 -30.86 -14.14 24.16
C THR A 420 -31.55 -14.89 25.31
N ASP A 421 -31.45 -16.22 25.31
CA ASP A 421 -31.92 -17.07 26.42
C ASP A 421 -31.02 -17.02 27.66
N SER A 422 -29.82 -16.45 27.55
CA SER A 422 -28.85 -16.36 28.65
C SER A 422 -28.98 -15.00 29.36
N LYS A 423 -29.27 -15.02 30.67
CA LYS A 423 -29.36 -13.80 31.49
C LYS A 423 -28.02 -13.07 31.66
N ASP A 424 -26.90 -13.74 31.41
CA ASP A 424 -25.56 -13.23 31.68
C ASP A 424 -24.97 -12.42 30.51
N ALA A 425 -25.39 -12.69 29.27
CA ALA A 425 -24.89 -11.98 28.09
C ALA A 425 -25.59 -10.63 27.86
N GLY A 426 -26.85 -10.49 28.28
CA GLY A 426 -27.67 -9.28 28.06
C GLY A 426 -28.04 -9.02 26.60
N ASP A 427 -29.04 -8.17 26.38
CA ASP A 427 -29.65 -7.88 25.06
C ASP A 427 -28.93 -6.79 24.24
N TYR A 428 -27.82 -6.26 24.78
CA TYR A 428 -27.15 -5.08 24.25
C TYR A 428 -25.97 -5.42 23.32
N ILE A 429 -26.01 -4.80 22.14
CA ILE A 429 -24.88 -4.63 21.22
C ILE A 429 -24.81 -3.16 20.76
N ASN A 430 -23.62 -2.64 20.52
CA ASN A 430 -23.45 -1.27 20.02
C ASN A 430 -23.76 -1.19 18.51
N ALA A 431 -25.05 -1.17 18.18
CA ALA A 431 -25.57 -1.12 16.81
C ALA A 431 -26.96 -0.45 16.75
N ASN A 432 -27.26 0.21 15.63
CA ASN A 432 -28.55 0.87 15.40
C ASN A 432 -29.17 0.44 14.06
N HIS A 433 -30.50 0.37 14.00
CA HIS A 433 -31.26 0.25 12.75
C HIS A 433 -31.19 1.56 11.95
N VAL A 434 -30.94 1.47 10.65
CA VAL A 434 -30.89 2.62 9.73
C VAL A 434 -31.76 2.35 8.50
N ASN A 435 -32.57 3.33 8.10
CA ASN A 435 -33.30 3.27 6.84
C ASN A 435 -32.34 3.60 5.68
N SER A 436 -32.17 2.69 4.73
CA SER A 436 -31.33 2.89 3.53
C SER A 436 -32.16 3.34 2.32
N TYR A 437 -31.54 4.05 1.37
CA TYR A 437 -32.18 4.57 0.14
C TYR A 437 -32.76 3.49 -0.79
N ARG A 438 -32.39 2.20 -0.63
CA ARG A 438 -32.89 1.08 -1.45
C ARG A 438 -33.50 -0.09 -0.67
N GLN A 439 -33.47 -0.07 0.66
CA GLN A 439 -34.05 -1.10 1.51
C GLN A 439 -34.61 -0.48 2.80
N LYS A 440 -35.88 -0.75 3.09
CA LYS A 440 -36.43 -0.56 4.44
C LYS A 440 -35.77 -1.58 5.37
N ARG A 441 -35.34 -1.13 6.57
CA ARG A 441 -34.80 -1.97 7.67
C ARG A 441 -33.39 -2.55 7.44
N GLY A 442 -32.43 -1.71 7.06
CA GLY A 442 -31.01 -2.09 7.06
C GLY A 442 -30.40 -2.09 8.48
N LEU A 443 -29.61 -3.12 8.81
CA LEU A 443 -28.85 -3.18 10.06
C LEU A 443 -27.49 -2.50 9.86
N HIS A 444 -27.14 -1.51 10.69
CA HIS A 444 -25.79 -0.97 10.74
C HIS A 444 -25.15 -1.30 12.09
N LEU A 445 -24.23 -2.27 12.07
CA LEU A 445 -23.33 -2.54 13.18
C LEU A 445 -22.36 -1.37 13.33
N LEU A 446 -22.50 -0.60 14.42
CA LEU A 446 -21.60 0.52 14.70
C LEU A 446 -20.26 0.03 15.25
N SER A 447 -20.22 -1.19 15.80
CA SER A 447 -19.14 -2.18 15.70
C SER A 447 -19.33 -3.23 16.80
N GLY A 448 -19.20 -4.52 16.47
CA GLY A 448 -19.15 -5.60 17.46
C GLY A 448 -17.86 -6.42 17.29
N THR A 449 -17.23 -6.80 18.39
CA THR A 449 -16.44 -8.03 18.47
C THR A 449 -17.32 -9.07 19.11
N SER A 450 -17.60 -10.18 18.43
CA SER A 450 -18.15 -11.37 19.07
C SER A 450 -17.14 -11.83 20.13
N SER A 451 -17.57 -11.90 21.38
CA SER A 451 -16.83 -12.62 22.42
C SER A 451 -17.13 -14.10 22.28
#